data_AF-A0A952Q1T8-F1
#
_entry.id   AF-A0A952Q1T8-F1
#
_cell.length_a   1.000
_cell.length_b   1.000
_cell.length_c   1.000
_cell.angle_alpha   90.00
_cell.angle_beta   90.00
_cell.angle_gamma   90.00
#
_symmetry.space_group_name_H-M   'P 1'
#
loop_
_entity.id
_entity.type
_entity.pdbx_description
1 polymer ?
#
loop_
_entity_poly.entity_id
_entity_poly.type
_entity_poly.pdbx_seq_one_letter_code
_entity_poly.pdbx_strand_id
1 'polypeptide(L)'
;MATRDQIEDVRQEIMRFRELLNIMRLKLEDGEGAYARLFDVVPPDALAGLKEKDQQWQLAEQIVTDTSTLRKAVLQTRFNARELEKAFEELHDIIVTHAESTQE
;
A
#
# COMPACT_ATOMS: atom_id res chain seq x y z
N MET A 1 -34.13 0.75 -20.79
CA MET A 1 -33.45 -0.34 -20.05
C MET A 1 -32.06 -0.47 -20.65
N ALA A 2 -31.01 -0.58 -19.84
CA ALA A 2 -29.65 -0.79 -20.33
C ALA A 2 -29.55 -2.14 -21.06
N THR A 3 -28.73 -2.22 -22.10
CA THR A 3 -28.46 -3.46 -22.84
C THR A 3 -27.57 -4.39 -22.01
N ARG A 4 -27.51 -5.67 -22.37
CA ARG A 4 -26.61 -6.64 -21.72
C ARG A 4 -25.15 -6.22 -21.82
N ASP A 5 -24.77 -5.64 -22.95
CA ASP A 5 -23.39 -5.20 -23.21
C ASP A 5 -23.06 -4.01 -22.30
N GLN A 6 -23.94 -3.00 -22.22
CA GLN A 6 -23.78 -1.87 -21.28
C GLN A 6 -23.67 -2.31 -19.81
N ILE A 7 -24.38 -3.38 -19.43
CA ILE A 7 -24.29 -3.94 -18.07
C ILE A 7 -22.95 -4.66 -17.86
N GLU A 8 -22.44 -5.37 -18.88
CA GLU A 8 -21.15 -6.05 -18.79
C GLU A 8 -19.98 -5.06 -18.72
N ASP A 9 -20.06 -3.96 -19.46
CA ASP A 9 -19.05 -2.89 -19.44
C ASP A 9 -18.91 -2.29 -18.04
N VAL A 10 -20.03 -1.87 -17.43
CA VAL A 10 -20.04 -1.35 -16.05
C VAL A 10 -19.56 -2.40 -15.04
N ARG A 11 -19.92 -3.68 -15.24
CA ARG A 11 -19.41 -4.77 -14.39
C ARG A 11 -17.89 -4.89 -14.48
N GLN A 12 -17.30 -4.77 -15.67
CA GLN A 12 -15.85 -4.81 -15.85
C GLN A 12 -15.18 -3.64 -15.15
N GLU A 13 -15.72 -2.42 -15.23
CA GLU A 13 -15.22 -1.25 -14.51
C GLU A 13 -15.24 -1.47 -12.99
N ILE A 14 -16.34 -2.03 -12.44
CA ILE A 14 -16.44 -2.38 -11.02
C ILE A 14 -15.35 -3.40 -10.62
N MET A 15 -15.08 -4.38 -11.49
CA MET A 15 -14.01 -5.35 -11.26
C MET A 15 -12.62 -4.68 -11.24
N ARG A 16 -12.36 -3.74 -12.15
CA ARG A 16 -11.11 -2.96 -12.19
C ARG A 16 -10.94 -2.07 -10.96
N PHE A 17 -12.01 -1.44 -10.50
CA PHE A 17 -11.95 -0.67 -9.26
C PHE A 17 -11.64 -1.57 -8.06
N ARG A 18 -12.20 -2.80 -8.02
CA ARG A 18 -11.85 -3.76 -6.97
C ARG A 18 -10.39 -4.20 -7.04
N GLU A 19 -9.85 -4.37 -8.25
CA GLU A 19 -8.44 -4.68 -8.48
C GLU A 19 -7.54 -3.58 -7.89
N LEU A 20 -7.84 -2.30 -8.17
CA LEU A 20 -7.11 -1.17 -7.61
C LEU A 20 -7.12 -1.18 -6.07
N LEU A 21 -8.28 -1.41 -5.45
CA LEU A 21 -8.39 -1.50 -3.99
C LEU A 21 -7.55 -2.64 -3.41
N ASN A 22 -7.48 -3.78 -4.09
CA ASN A 22 -6.65 -4.90 -3.64
C ASN A 22 -5.15 -4.54 -3.74
N ILE A 23 -4.72 -3.85 -4.79
CA ILE A 23 -3.34 -3.37 -4.93
C ILE A 23 -2.99 -2.39 -3.82
N MET A 24 -3.87 -1.41 -3.53
CA MET A 24 -3.68 -0.45 -2.44
C MET A 24 -3.48 -1.14 -1.09
N ARG A 25 -4.33 -2.14 -0.79
CA ARG A 25 -4.22 -2.91 0.47
C ARG A 25 -2.89 -3.65 0.55
N LEU A 26 -2.50 -4.35 -0.52
CA LEU A 26 -1.24 -5.08 -0.55
C LEU A 26 -0.03 -4.15 -0.32
N LYS A 27 -0.01 -2.98 -0.97
CA LYS A 27 1.09 -2.01 -0.79
C LYS A 27 1.13 -1.39 0.61
N LEU A 28 -0.04 -1.21 1.23
CA LEU A 28 -0.13 -0.78 2.63
C LEU A 28 0.41 -1.87 3.57
N GLU A 29 -0.05 -3.12 3.40
CA GLU A 29 0.41 -4.28 4.17
C GLU A 29 1.93 -4.47 4.05
N ASP A 30 2.50 -4.32 2.84
CA ASP A 30 3.95 -4.38 2.62
C ASP A 30 4.70 -3.29 3.42
N GLY A 31 4.13 -2.08 3.50
CA GLY A 31 4.68 -0.94 4.23
C GLY A 31 4.60 -1.11 5.74
N GLU A 32 3.45 -1.57 6.24
CA GLU A 32 3.25 -1.95 7.65
C GLU A 32 4.20 -3.08 8.06
N GLY A 33 4.37 -4.09 7.20
CA GLY A 33 5.35 -5.15 7.39
C GLY A 33 6.79 -4.64 7.43
N ALA A 34 7.14 -3.65 6.59
CA ALA A 34 8.47 -3.02 6.63
C ALA A 34 8.70 -2.23 7.93
N TYR A 35 7.67 -1.56 8.45
CA TYR A 35 7.71 -0.89 9.74
C TYR A 35 7.88 -1.90 10.90
N ALA A 36 7.07 -2.97 10.91
CA ALA A 36 7.13 -4.00 11.95
C ALA A 36 8.53 -4.64 12.03
N ARG A 37 9.16 -4.93 10.88
CA ARG A 37 10.52 -5.50 10.82
C ARG A 37 11.61 -4.58 11.39
N LEU A 38 11.35 -3.28 11.58
CA LEU A 38 12.31 -2.43 12.28
C LEU A 38 12.56 -2.93 13.71
N PHE A 39 11.55 -3.51 14.34
CA PHE A 39 11.60 -3.98 15.71
C PHE A 39 12.24 -5.37 15.88
N ASP A 40 12.60 -6.07 14.79
CA ASP A 40 13.26 -7.38 14.84
C ASP A 40 14.62 -7.34 15.58
N VAL A 41 15.23 -6.16 15.68
CA VAL A 41 16.48 -5.95 16.42
C VAL A 41 16.27 -5.76 17.93
N VAL A 42 15.03 -5.59 18.38
CA VAL A 42 14.66 -5.43 19.79
C VAL A 42 14.10 -6.75 20.31
N PRO A 43 14.54 -7.25 21.48
CA PRO A 43 13.99 -8.47 22.05
C PRO A 43 12.46 -8.38 22.25
N PRO A 44 11.67 -9.41 21.89
CA PRO A 44 10.21 -9.36 22.03
C PRO A 44 9.72 -9.07 23.45
N ASP A 45 10.43 -9.61 24.45
CA ASP A 45 10.13 -9.38 25.87
C ASP A 45 10.29 -7.92 26.28
N ALA A 46 11.18 -7.18 25.61
CA ALA A 46 11.39 -5.75 25.85
C ALA A 46 10.29 -4.87 25.24
N LEU A 47 9.50 -5.40 24.30
CA LEU A 47 8.39 -4.69 23.65
C LEU A 47 7.02 -5.01 24.26
N ALA A 48 6.93 -6.11 25.00
CA ALA A 48 5.68 -6.63 25.55
C ALA A 48 5.03 -5.65 26.53
N GLY A 49 3.76 -5.29 26.28
CA GLY A 49 2.99 -4.40 27.13
C GLY A 49 3.37 -2.91 27.05
N LEU A 50 4.37 -2.56 26.24
CA LEU A 50 4.73 -1.17 25.97
C LEU A 50 3.75 -0.51 25.00
N LYS A 51 3.56 0.80 25.16
CA LYS A 51 2.88 1.63 24.18
C LYS A 51 3.82 1.91 23.02
N GLU A 52 3.26 2.19 21.84
CA GLU A 52 4.03 2.41 20.62
C GLU A 52 5.16 3.43 20.79
N LYS A 53 4.90 4.56 21.46
CA LYS A 53 5.94 5.57 21.72
C LYS A 53 7.15 4.98 22.46
N ASP A 54 6.92 4.13 23.46
CA ASP A 54 7.99 3.54 24.26
C ASP A 54 8.74 2.46 23.45
N GLN A 55 8.03 1.71 22.62
CA GLN A 55 8.64 0.78 21.66
C GLN A 55 9.55 1.51 20.67
N GLN A 56 9.08 2.63 20.11
CA GLN A 56 9.87 3.46 19.20
C GLN A 56 11.14 4.01 19.89
N TRP A 57 11.04 4.32 21.18
CA TRP A 57 12.19 4.74 21.98
C TRP A 57 13.22 3.61 22.13
N GLN A 58 12.77 2.40 22.47
CA GLN A 58 13.63 1.22 22.56
C GLN A 58 14.33 0.92 21.23
N LEU A 59 13.59 0.98 20.13
CA LEU A 59 14.16 0.84 18.78
C LEU A 59 15.21 1.92 18.51
N ALA A 60 14.91 3.19 18.82
CA ALA A 60 15.82 4.30 18.61
C ALA A 60 17.16 4.10 19.35
N GLU A 61 17.12 3.61 20.59
CA GLU A 61 18.32 3.25 21.35
C GLU A 61 19.18 2.20 20.64
N GLN A 62 18.55 1.21 19.98
CA GLN A 62 19.28 0.16 19.24
C GLN A 62 19.92 0.68 17.94
N ILE A 63 19.27 1.61 17.24
CA ILE A 63 19.67 2.02 15.87
C ILE A 63 20.28 3.42 15.76
N VAL A 64 20.44 4.15 16.87
CA VAL A 64 20.93 5.54 16.86
C VAL A 64 22.28 5.70 16.16
N THR A 65 23.15 4.69 16.26
CA THR A 65 24.48 4.69 15.63
C THR A 65 24.46 4.24 14.17
N ASP A 66 23.44 3.48 13.75
CA ASP A 66 23.21 3.12 12.35
C ASP A 66 21.72 3.02 12.00
N THR A 67 21.22 4.04 11.32
CA THR A 67 19.83 4.11 10.83
C THR A 67 19.63 3.44 9.47
N SER A 68 20.55 2.59 9.02
CA SER A 68 20.47 1.92 7.71
C SER A 68 19.19 1.09 7.55
N THR A 69 18.71 0.42 8.60
CA THR A 69 17.45 -0.34 8.60
C THR A 69 16.24 0.55 8.37
N LEU A 70 16.15 1.68 9.08
CA LEU A 70 15.11 2.69 8.87
C LEU A 70 15.14 3.25 7.44
N ARG A 71 16.32 3.60 6.94
CA ARG A 71 16.48 4.09 5.55
C ARG A 71 16.01 3.05 4.53
N LYS A 72 16.34 1.77 4.72
CA LYS A 72 15.89 0.67 3.85
C LYS A 72 14.37 0.53 3.87
N ALA A 73 13.73 0.57 5.04
CA ALA A 73 12.28 0.51 5.16
C ALA A 73 11.61 1.68 4.42
N VAL A 74 12.10 2.91 4.62
CA VAL A 74 11.57 4.10 3.91
C VAL A 74 11.76 3.99 2.39
N LEU A 75 12.90 3.49 1.92
CA LEU A 75 13.15 3.29 0.49
C LEU A 75 12.22 2.24 -0.11
N GLN A 76 11.94 1.15 0.60
CA GLN A 76 10.96 0.15 0.18
C GLN A 76 9.56 0.76 0.06
N THR A 77 9.12 1.52 1.08
CA THR A 77 7.80 2.18 1.05
C THR A 77 7.71 3.18 -0.11
N ARG A 78 8.79 3.92 -0.39
CA ARG A 78 8.85 4.82 -1.55
C ARG A 78 8.72 4.07 -2.88
N PHE A 79 9.35 2.90 -3.00
CA PHE A 79 9.21 2.06 -4.18
C PHE A 79 7.77 1.55 -4.32
N ASN A 80 7.19 1.03 -3.24
CA ASN A 80 5.80 0.57 -3.21
C ASN A 80 4.81 1.68 -3.60
N ALA A 81 5.03 2.92 -3.13
CA ALA A 81 4.20 4.07 -3.48
C ALA A 81 4.24 4.38 -4.98
N ARG A 82 5.42 4.29 -5.62
CA ARG A 82 5.55 4.50 -7.07
C ARG A 82 4.87 3.41 -7.89
N GLU A 83 4.98 2.15 -7.44
CA GLU A 83 4.29 1.04 -8.10
C GLU A 83 2.77 1.18 -7.94
N LEU A 84 2.31 1.66 -6.79
CA LEU A 84 0.89 1.98 -6.59
C LEU A 84 0.42 3.13 -7.50
N GLU A 85 1.21 4.19 -7.61
CA GLU A 85 0.92 5.34 -8.49
C GLU A 85 0.73 4.89 -9.95
N LYS A 86 1.64 4.05 -10.47
CA LYS A 86 1.50 3.47 -11.81
C LYS A 86 0.24 2.63 -11.98
N ALA A 87 -0.03 1.73 -11.03
CA ALA A 87 -1.22 0.89 -11.08
C ALA A 87 -2.52 1.72 -10.99
N PHE A 88 -2.46 2.82 -10.23
CA PHE A 88 -3.56 3.78 -10.15
C PHE A 88 -3.77 4.47 -11.50
N GLU A 89 -2.73 5.01 -12.12
CA GLU A 89 -2.81 5.63 -13.46
C GLU A 89 -3.40 4.66 -14.49
N GLU A 90 -2.87 3.44 -14.58
CA GLU A 90 -3.34 2.43 -15.55
C GLU A 90 -4.83 2.09 -15.36
N LEU A 91 -5.25 1.80 -14.12
CA LEU A 91 -6.63 1.40 -13.84
C LEU A 91 -7.60 2.59 -13.88
N HIS A 92 -7.15 3.78 -13.49
CA HIS A 92 -7.90 5.02 -13.62
C HIS A 92 -8.19 5.30 -15.10
N ASP A 93 -7.18 5.27 -15.96
CA ASP A 93 -7.33 5.55 -17.38
C ASP A 93 -8.25 4.52 -18.04
N ILE A 94 -8.15 3.24 -17.67
CA ILE A 94 -9.10 2.21 -18.15
C ILE A 94 -10.54 2.57 -17.78
N ILE A 95 -10.81 2.98 -16.52
CA ILE A 95 -12.17 3.26 -16.06
C ILE A 95 -12.69 4.58 -16.65
N VAL A 96 -11.89 5.63 -16.65
CA VAL A 96 -12.32 6.97 -17.06
C VAL A 96 -12.40 7.09 -18.59
N THR A 97 -11.45 6.53 -19.33
CA THR A 97 -11.51 6.54 -20.80
C THR A 97 -12.65 5.65 -21.34
N HIS A 98 -13.00 4.56 -20.66
CA HIS A 98 -14.17 3.75 -21.03
C HIS A 98 -15.49 4.53 -20.84
N ALA A 99 -15.60 5.31 -19.76
CA ALA A 99 -16.74 6.18 -19.51
C ALA A 99 -16.94 7.26 -20.58
N GLU A 100 -15.86 7.76 -21.20
CA GLU A 100 -15.91 8.75 -22.29
C GLU A 100 -16.34 8.13 -23.62
N SER A 101 -15.90 6.91 -23.94
CA SER A 101 -16.27 6.20 -25.19
C SER A 101 -17.72 5.71 -25.26
N THR A 102 -18.46 5.76 -24.14
CA THR A 102 -19.88 5.35 -24.08
C THR A 102 -20.84 6.53 -24.28
N GLN A 103 -20.32 7.76 -24.45
CA GLN A 103 -21.11 8.99 -24.65
C GLN A 103 -21.21 9.48 -26.11
N GLU A 104 -20.58 8.80 -27.08
CA GLU A 104 -20.73 9.04 -28.53
C GLU A 104 -21.64 8.00 -29.19
#